data_AF-A0A7C2W874-F1
#
_entry.id   AF-A0A7C2W874-F1
#
_cell.length_a   1.000
_cell.length_b   1.000
_cell.length_c   1.000
_cell.angle_alpha   90.00
_cell.angle_beta   90.00
_cell.angle_gamma   90.00
#
_symmetry.space_group_name_H-M   'P 1'
#
loop_
_entity.id
_entity.type
_entity.pdbx_description
1 polymer ?
#
loop_
_entity_poly.entity_id
_entity_poly.type
_entity_poly.pdbx_seq_one_letter_code
_entity_poly.pdbx_strand_id
1 'polypeptide(L)'
;MRSGLGLAAALSLLVAACGGGGLREPAECPPFAPPPAAGRSTYAAAVTYGLEQMLHAEDVFRLAWPDRRLREREQFRRDFVHYAHTMRCFARATAAVDPTLEVPAAANFPVFDQFLEGELAFVLATIDLGWEAVETRNRTKYQQFIAQADEMHTRLLSAANGARSLP
;
A
#
# COMPACT_ATOMS: atom_id res chain seq x y z
N MET A 1 -30.03 -57.09 21.24
CA MET A 1 -30.64 -56.68 19.96
C MET A 1 -29.55 -55.99 19.13
N ARG A 2 -29.31 -56.51 17.93
CA ARG A 2 -28.30 -56.04 16.96
C ARG A 2 -28.92 -54.99 16.04
N SER A 3 -28.10 -54.03 15.60
CA SER A 3 -28.05 -53.31 14.30
C SER A 3 -27.15 -52.08 14.53
N GLY A 4 -26.12 -51.74 13.75
CA GLY A 4 -25.55 -52.29 12.52
C GLY A 4 -24.36 -51.40 12.09
N LEU A 5 -23.44 -52.03 11.34
CA LEU A 5 -22.33 -51.52 10.50
C LEU A 5 -22.32 -50.01 10.18
N GLY A 6 -21.20 -49.28 10.15
CA GLY A 6 -19.89 -49.63 9.58
C GLY A 6 -19.78 -49.08 8.15
N LEU A 7 -18.96 -48.04 7.94
CA LEU A 7 -18.35 -47.51 6.68
C LEU A 7 -17.95 -46.05 6.97
N ALA A 8 -16.91 -45.40 6.47
CA ALA A 8 -15.67 -45.73 5.78
C ALA A 8 -14.87 -44.42 5.77
N ALA A 9 -13.55 -44.51 5.71
CA ALA A 9 -12.65 -43.38 5.60
C ALA A 9 -12.98 -42.52 4.37
N ALA A 10 -12.91 -41.20 4.54
CA ALA A 10 -12.64 -40.28 3.46
C ALA A 10 -11.58 -39.28 3.93
N LEU A 11 -10.33 -39.69 3.76
CA LEU A 11 -9.21 -38.79 3.52
C LEU A 11 -9.58 -37.88 2.35
N SER A 12 -9.97 -36.63 2.63
CA SER A 12 -9.93 -35.58 1.63
C SER A 12 -8.60 -34.87 1.77
N LEU A 13 -7.63 -35.37 0.99
CA LEU A 13 -6.43 -34.67 0.60
C LEU A 13 -6.77 -33.23 0.25
N LEU A 14 -6.44 -32.27 1.13
CA LEU A 14 -6.31 -30.88 0.72
C LEU A 14 -5.04 -30.78 -0.11
N VAL A 15 -5.24 -31.03 -1.39
CA VAL A 15 -4.56 -30.49 -2.56
C VAL A 15 -3.14 -30.02 -2.25
N ALA A 16 -2.18 -30.85 -2.66
CA ALA A 16 -0.86 -30.39 -3.02
C ALA A 16 -1.00 -29.15 -3.91
N ALA A 17 -0.68 -27.96 -3.39
CA ALA A 17 -0.45 -26.76 -4.18
C ALA A 17 0.89 -26.94 -4.94
N CYS A 18 0.87 -27.84 -5.92
CA CYS A 18 1.94 -28.03 -6.87
C CYS A 18 1.73 -27.04 -8.01
N GLY A 19 2.64 -26.06 -8.12
CA GLY A 19 2.85 -25.28 -9.34
C GLY A 19 2.35 -23.85 -9.28
N GLY A 20 3.28 -22.91 -9.08
CA GLY A 20 3.04 -21.46 -9.28
C GLY A 20 2.91 -20.65 -8.00
N GLY A 21 3.94 -20.63 -7.16
CA GLY A 21 4.03 -19.76 -5.98
C GLY A 21 4.25 -18.28 -6.35
N GLY A 22 3.24 -17.67 -6.98
CA GLY A 22 3.18 -16.22 -7.24
C GLY A 22 3.01 -15.41 -5.95
N LEU A 23 3.28 -14.11 -6.01
CA LEU A 23 2.91 -13.22 -4.91
C LEU A 23 1.39 -13.10 -4.87
N ARG A 24 0.79 -13.26 -3.69
CA ARG A 24 -0.64 -13.07 -3.52
C ARG A 24 -0.88 -11.84 -2.68
N GLU A 25 -1.53 -10.85 -3.27
CA GLU A 25 -1.94 -9.65 -2.55
C GLU A 25 -3.06 -10.01 -1.56
N PRO A 26 -3.06 -9.43 -0.34
CA PRO A 26 -4.20 -9.52 0.55
C PRO A 26 -5.49 -9.04 -0.13
N ALA A 27 -6.62 -9.64 0.23
CA ALA A 27 -7.90 -9.37 -0.43
C ALA A 27 -8.53 -8.04 0.02
N GLU A 28 -8.29 -7.63 1.27
CA GLU A 28 -8.95 -6.50 1.91
C GLU A 28 -7.93 -5.41 2.22
N CYS A 29 -8.21 -4.20 1.75
CA CYS A 29 -7.45 -3.03 2.13
C CYS A 29 -7.61 -2.72 3.62
N PRO A 30 -6.56 -2.20 4.29
CA PRO A 30 -6.70 -1.63 5.61
C PRO A 30 -7.79 -0.53 5.63
N PRO A 31 -8.56 -0.40 6.71
CA PRO A 31 -9.63 0.59 6.77
C PRO A 31 -9.09 2.01 6.65
N PHE A 32 -9.68 2.79 5.75
CA PHE A 32 -9.40 4.21 5.62
C PHE A 32 -10.31 5.01 6.57
N ALA A 33 -9.82 5.24 7.80
CA ALA A 33 -10.57 5.90 8.86
C ALA A 33 -9.81 7.14 9.37
N PRO A 34 -9.86 8.27 8.65
CA PRO A 34 -9.22 9.49 9.11
C PRO A 34 -9.85 9.98 10.43
N PRO A 35 -9.05 10.54 11.36
CA PRO A 35 -9.58 11.09 12.60
C PRO A 35 -10.50 12.28 12.32
N PRO A 36 -11.44 12.60 13.23
CA PRO A 36 -12.29 13.78 13.10
C PRO A 36 -11.47 15.06 12.89
N ALA A 37 -11.90 15.90 11.95
CA ALA A 37 -11.21 17.14 11.61
C ALA A 37 -11.41 18.21 12.70
N ALA A 38 -10.49 18.26 13.67
CA ALA A 38 -10.55 19.17 14.82
C ALA A 38 -10.19 20.61 14.41
N GLY A 39 -11.10 21.31 13.74
CA GLY A 39 -10.92 22.72 13.34
C GLY A 39 -10.15 22.92 12.02
N ARG A 40 -10.07 21.89 11.20
CA ARG A 40 -9.48 21.86 9.86
C ARG A 40 -10.49 21.32 8.86
N SER A 41 -10.28 21.53 7.56
CA SER A 41 -11.00 20.78 6.54
C SER A 41 -10.95 19.26 6.79
N THR A 42 -12.10 18.61 6.68
CA THR A 42 -12.25 17.16 6.54
C THR A 42 -11.46 16.61 5.35
N TYR A 43 -11.45 17.33 4.23
CA TYR A 43 -10.66 16.99 3.05
C TYR A 43 -9.17 16.94 3.40
N ALA A 44 -8.59 18.03 3.92
CA ALA A 44 -7.16 18.04 4.17
C ALA A 44 -6.77 17.11 5.34
N ALA A 45 -7.63 16.94 6.34
CA ALA A 45 -7.44 15.94 7.39
C ALA A 45 -7.39 14.51 6.81
N ALA A 46 -8.31 14.17 5.90
CA ALA A 46 -8.35 12.85 5.26
C ALA A 46 -7.14 12.60 4.36
N VAL A 47 -6.76 13.58 3.52
CA VAL A 47 -5.57 13.46 2.68
C VAL A 47 -4.30 13.33 3.52
N THR A 48 -4.16 14.15 4.57
CA THR A 48 -3.01 14.08 5.49
C THR A 48 -2.92 12.71 6.14
N TYR A 49 -4.04 12.18 6.63
CA TYR A 49 -4.10 10.85 7.20
C TYR A 49 -3.60 9.79 6.21
N GLY A 50 -4.10 9.78 4.98
CA GLY A 50 -3.68 8.81 3.97
C GLY A 50 -2.19 8.87 3.64
N LEU A 51 -1.65 10.08 3.48
CA LEU A 51 -0.22 10.31 3.25
C LEU A 51 0.64 9.88 4.45
N GLU A 52 0.19 10.15 5.68
CA GLU A 52 0.88 9.74 6.90
C GLU A 52 0.86 8.22 7.10
N GLN A 53 -0.21 7.53 6.74
CA GLN A 53 -0.24 6.06 6.76
C GLN A 53 0.75 5.46 5.74
N MET A 54 0.90 6.07 4.56
CA MET A 54 1.91 5.65 3.59
C MET A 54 3.34 5.93 4.08
N LEU A 55 3.59 7.10 4.66
CA LEU A 55 4.88 7.42 5.27
C LEU A 55 5.22 6.44 6.39
N HIS A 56 4.26 6.11 7.25
CA HIS A 56 4.45 5.14 8.32
C HIS A 56 4.77 3.75 7.77
N ALA A 57 4.02 3.27 6.77
CA ALA A 57 4.28 1.98 6.13
C ALA A 57 5.67 1.93 5.48
N GLU A 58 6.07 3.04 4.84
CA GLU A 58 7.40 3.20 4.25
C GLU A 58 8.50 3.17 5.32
N ASP A 59 8.35 3.91 6.41
CA ASP A 59 9.34 3.97 7.49
C ASP A 59 9.51 2.62 8.18
N VAL A 60 8.40 1.91 8.45
CA VAL A 60 8.42 0.55 9.00
C VAL A 60 9.15 -0.40 8.05
N PHE A 61 8.87 -0.33 6.74
CA PHE A 61 9.52 -1.18 5.76
C PHE A 61 11.02 -0.87 5.64
N ARG A 62 11.40 0.40 5.61
CA ARG A 62 12.81 0.84 5.60
C ARG A 62 13.55 0.43 6.86
N LEU A 63 12.92 0.49 8.02
CA LEU A 63 13.54 0.08 9.28
C LEU A 63 13.80 -1.44 9.30
N ALA A 64 12.84 -2.24 8.84
CA ALA A 64 12.99 -3.69 8.73
C ALA A 64 14.01 -4.10 7.65
N TRP A 65 14.09 -3.33 6.57
CA TRP A 65 14.88 -3.65 5.37
C TRP A 65 15.69 -2.44 4.87
N PRO A 66 16.70 -1.97 5.63
CA PRO A 66 17.39 -0.70 5.38
C PRO A 66 18.08 -0.61 4.03
N ASP A 67 18.65 -1.73 3.57
CA ASP A 67 19.28 -1.78 2.25
C ASP A 67 18.29 -2.10 1.13
N ARG A 68 17.06 -2.52 1.45
CA ARG A 68 16.04 -3.07 0.52
C ARG A 68 16.58 -4.18 -0.41
N ARG A 69 17.74 -4.77 -0.06
CA ARG A 69 18.54 -5.68 -0.89
C ARG A 69 18.35 -7.14 -0.48
N LEU A 70 17.16 -7.72 -0.58
CA LEU A 70 17.00 -9.12 -0.17
C LEU A 70 16.05 -9.92 -1.06
N ARG A 71 16.53 -10.24 -2.26
CA ARG A 71 15.80 -11.03 -3.27
C ARG A 71 15.59 -12.50 -2.89
N GLU A 72 16.31 -12.99 -1.89
CA GLU A 72 16.43 -14.42 -1.59
C GLU A 72 15.72 -14.82 -0.29
N ARG A 73 15.27 -13.87 0.54
CA ARG A 73 14.58 -14.19 1.79
C ARG A 73 13.08 -14.23 1.55
N GLU A 74 12.48 -15.39 1.81
CA GLU A 74 11.01 -15.56 1.73
C GLU A 74 10.28 -14.55 2.64
N GLN A 75 10.87 -14.22 3.80
CA GLN A 75 10.35 -13.20 4.71
C GLN A 75 10.25 -11.82 4.02
N PHE A 76 11.29 -11.39 3.29
CA PHE A 76 11.27 -10.12 2.58
C PHE A 76 10.12 -10.07 1.56
N ARG A 77 9.88 -11.17 0.82
CA ARG A 77 8.78 -11.24 -0.15
C ARG A 77 7.43 -11.07 0.54
N ARG A 78 7.21 -11.73 1.69
CA ARG A 78 5.97 -11.59 2.47
C ARG A 78 5.78 -10.17 2.99
N ASP A 79 6.82 -9.60 3.57
CA ASP A 79 6.77 -8.23 4.11
C ASP A 79 6.55 -7.21 3.01
N PHE A 80 7.22 -7.37 1.87
CA PHE A 80 7.04 -6.52 0.70
C PHE A 80 5.60 -6.59 0.18
N VAL A 81 4.98 -7.78 0.12
CA VAL A 81 3.58 -7.92 -0.29
C VAL A 81 2.65 -7.10 0.61
N HIS A 82 2.85 -7.16 1.93
CA HIS A 82 2.03 -6.40 2.88
C HIS A 82 2.27 -4.89 2.77
N TYR A 83 3.54 -4.50 2.65
CA TYR A 83 3.93 -3.11 2.41
C TYR A 83 3.33 -2.56 1.11
N ALA A 84 3.53 -3.24 -0.02
CA ALA A 84 3.02 -2.82 -1.33
C ALA A 84 1.48 -2.72 -1.34
N HIS A 85 0.81 -3.69 -0.74
CA HIS A 85 -0.64 -3.68 -0.60
C HIS A 85 -1.12 -2.45 0.20
N THR A 86 -0.50 -2.21 1.36
CA THR A 86 -0.82 -1.06 2.22
C THR A 86 -0.63 0.26 1.47
N MET A 87 0.50 0.42 0.77
CA MET A 87 0.80 1.61 -0.03
C MET A 87 -0.25 1.83 -1.14
N ARG A 88 -0.59 0.79 -1.91
CA ARG A 88 -1.62 0.88 -2.96
C ARG A 88 -2.99 1.26 -2.41
N CYS A 89 -3.40 0.62 -1.31
CA CYS A 89 -4.69 0.87 -0.68
C CYS A 89 -4.81 2.32 -0.20
N PHE A 90 -3.82 2.82 0.55
CA PHE A 90 -3.85 4.19 1.03
C PHE A 90 -3.68 5.20 -0.10
N ALA A 91 -2.84 4.95 -1.10
CA ALA A 91 -2.73 5.83 -2.26
C ALA A 91 -4.07 5.98 -2.99
N ARG A 92 -4.76 4.86 -3.27
CA ARG A 92 -6.07 4.88 -3.93
C ARG A 92 -7.15 5.54 -3.09
N ALA A 93 -7.19 5.25 -1.79
CA ALA A 93 -8.16 5.88 -0.88
C ALA A 93 -7.92 7.39 -0.76
N THR A 94 -6.66 7.82 -0.69
CA THR A 94 -6.26 9.23 -0.68
C THR A 94 -6.65 9.94 -1.97
N ALA A 95 -6.42 9.32 -3.13
CA ALA A 95 -6.81 9.86 -4.44
C ALA A 95 -8.33 9.95 -4.62
N ALA A 96 -9.10 9.17 -3.89
CA ALA A 96 -10.56 9.17 -3.93
C ALA A 96 -11.20 10.17 -2.94
N VAL A 97 -10.41 10.90 -2.15
CA VAL A 97 -10.93 11.93 -1.25
C VAL A 97 -11.42 13.12 -2.08
N ASP A 98 -12.71 13.41 -2.00
CA ASP A 98 -13.34 14.46 -2.80
C ASP A 98 -13.29 15.82 -2.08
N PRO A 99 -12.63 16.86 -2.65
CA PRO A 99 -12.62 18.20 -2.07
C PRO A 99 -14.00 18.89 -2.10
N THR A 100 -14.92 18.44 -2.96
CA THR A 100 -16.24 19.05 -3.14
C THR A 100 -17.22 18.75 -2.01
N LEU A 101 -16.86 17.84 -1.09
CA LEU A 101 -17.57 17.66 0.17
C LEU A 101 -17.47 18.91 1.08
N GLU A 102 -16.61 19.86 0.73
CA GLU A 102 -16.44 21.12 1.46
C GLU A 102 -16.94 22.32 0.67
N VAL A 103 -17.84 23.09 1.29
CA VAL A 103 -18.37 24.32 0.72
C VAL A 103 -18.01 25.50 1.63
N PRO A 104 -17.30 26.52 1.12
CA PRO A 104 -16.66 26.59 -0.21
C PRO A 104 -15.32 25.82 -0.24
N ALA A 105 -15.07 25.05 -1.31
CA ALA A 105 -13.75 24.49 -1.56
C ALA A 105 -12.73 25.64 -1.63
N ALA A 106 -11.67 25.57 -0.82
CA ALA A 106 -10.67 26.62 -0.77
C ALA A 106 -9.96 26.74 -2.13
N ALA A 107 -9.61 27.96 -2.54
CA ALA A 107 -9.05 28.23 -3.87
C ALA A 107 -7.77 27.45 -4.20
N ASN A 108 -7.06 26.96 -3.18
CA ASN A 108 -5.83 26.18 -3.29
C ASN A 108 -6.04 24.66 -3.42
N PHE A 109 -7.24 24.12 -3.16
CA PHE A 109 -7.48 22.67 -3.26
C PHE A 109 -7.24 22.11 -4.67
N PRO A 110 -7.76 22.71 -5.77
CA PRO A 110 -7.56 22.13 -7.10
C PRO A 110 -6.09 22.08 -7.56
N VAL A 111 -5.30 23.10 -7.18
CA VAL A 111 -3.87 23.14 -7.49
C VAL A 111 -3.13 22.05 -6.71
N PHE A 112 -3.49 21.88 -5.44
CA PHE A 112 -2.93 20.83 -4.61
C PHE A 112 -3.34 19.44 -5.10
N ASP A 113 -4.58 19.23 -5.54
CA ASP A 113 -5.06 17.95 -6.09
C ASP A 113 -4.26 17.53 -7.32
N GLN A 114 -4.00 18.45 -8.25
CA GLN A 114 -3.21 18.13 -9.43
C GLN A 114 -1.76 17.73 -9.06
N PHE A 115 -1.18 18.41 -8.08
CA PHE A 115 0.12 18.03 -7.53
C PHE A 115 0.06 16.65 -6.85
N LEU A 116 -0.93 16.42 -5.98
CA LEU A 116 -1.13 15.18 -5.25
C LEU A 116 -1.33 14.00 -6.20
N GLU A 117 -2.11 14.16 -7.27
CA GLU A 117 -2.33 13.14 -8.29
C GLU A 117 -1.00 12.66 -8.89
N GLY A 118 -0.11 13.60 -9.24
CA GLY A 118 1.22 13.28 -9.75
C GLY A 118 2.08 12.51 -8.74
N GLU A 119 2.04 12.89 -7.47
CA GLU A 119 2.81 12.21 -6.42
C GLU A 119 2.27 10.81 -6.12
N LEU A 120 0.95 10.63 -6.04
CA LEU A 120 0.32 9.32 -5.83
C LEU A 120 0.54 8.40 -7.03
N ALA A 121 0.52 8.93 -8.26
CA ALA A 121 0.84 8.18 -9.46
C ALA A 121 2.30 7.68 -9.44
N PHE A 122 3.25 8.52 -9.01
CA PHE A 122 4.65 8.12 -8.85
C PHE A 122 4.80 7.00 -7.81
N VAL A 123 4.16 7.15 -6.64
CA VAL A 123 4.16 6.12 -5.58
C VAL A 123 3.65 4.78 -6.13
N LEU A 124 2.48 4.77 -6.77
CA LEU A 124 1.90 3.54 -7.33
C LEU A 124 2.82 2.89 -8.37
N ALA A 125 3.41 3.68 -9.27
CA ALA A 125 4.35 3.18 -10.27
C ALA A 125 5.61 2.56 -9.65
N THR A 126 6.18 3.19 -8.61
CA THR A 126 7.33 2.64 -7.88
C THR A 126 6.98 1.34 -7.15
N ILE A 127 5.80 1.26 -6.52
CA ILE A 127 5.34 0.04 -5.86
C ILE A 127 5.09 -1.09 -6.87
N ASP A 128 4.49 -0.80 -8.01
CA ASP A 128 4.25 -1.77 -9.08
C ASP A 128 5.57 -2.30 -9.67
N LEU A 129 6.55 -1.42 -9.87
CA LEU A 129 7.92 -1.82 -10.25
C LEU A 129 8.55 -2.76 -9.22
N GLY A 130 8.41 -2.44 -7.92
CA GLY A 130 8.89 -3.29 -6.84
C GLY A 130 8.18 -4.65 -6.80
N TRP A 131 6.87 -4.66 -6.96
CA TRP A 131 6.06 -5.89 -7.01
C TRP A 131 6.54 -6.80 -8.13
N GLU A 132 6.66 -6.25 -9.34
CA GLU A 132 7.11 -7.02 -10.49
C GLU A 132 8.54 -7.54 -10.29
N ALA A 133 9.43 -6.72 -9.71
CA ALA A 133 10.78 -7.14 -9.37
C ALA A 133 10.78 -8.35 -8.41
N VAL A 134 9.93 -8.32 -7.38
CA VAL A 134 9.83 -9.37 -6.34
C VAL A 134 9.18 -10.63 -6.88
N GLU A 135 8.15 -10.49 -7.71
CA GLU A 135 7.42 -11.59 -8.33
C GLU A 135 8.30 -12.34 -9.32
N THR A 136 8.93 -11.61 -10.25
CA THR A 136 9.76 -12.18 -11.33
C THR A 136 11.20 -12.46 -10.91
N ARG A 137 11.59 -12.05 -9.69
CA ARG A 137 12.98 -12.09 -9.19
C ARG A 137 13.96 -11.33 -10.10
N ASN A 138 13.49 -10.28 -10.78
CA ASN A 138 14.27 -9.54 -11.77
C ASN A 138 15.24 -8.55 -11.11
N ARG A 139 16.54 -8.82 -11.26
CA ARG A 139 17.63 -8.01 -10.68
C ARG A 139 17.61 -6.54 -11.10
N THR A 140 17.35 -6.28 -12.38
CA THR A 140 17.37 -4.93 -12.95
C THR A 140 16.22 -4.11 -12.38
N LYS A 141 15.01 -4.68 -12.33
CA LYS A 141 13.83 -4.00 -11.75
C LYS A 141 14.00 -3.72 -10.27
N TYR A 142 14.62 -4.63 -9.52
CA TYR A 142 14.97 -4.38 -8.13
C TYR A 142 15.92 -3.18 -7.96
N GLN A 143 16.93 -3.05 -8.83
CA GLN A 143 17.85 -1.91 -8.76
C GLN A 143 17.13 -0.60 -9.08
N GLN A 144 16.24 -0.62 -10.06
CA GLN A 144 15.40 0.54 -10.42
C GLN A 144 14.45 0.92 -9.27
N PHE A 145 13.77 -0.06 -8.67
CA PHE A 145 12.92 0.15 -7.50
C PHE A 145 13.71 0.79 -6.35
N ILE A 146 14.88 0.23 -6.00
CA ILE A 146 15.72 0.80 -4.94
C ILE A 146 16.13 2.23 -5.26
N ALA A 147 16.51 2.52 -6.50
CA ALA A 147 16.89 3.87 -6.92
C ALA A 147 15.74 4.87 -6.83
N GLN A 148 14.50 4.44 -7.07
CA GLN A 148 13.31 5.29 -7.02
C GLN A 148 12.71 5.40 -5.60
N ALA A 149 12.97 4.44 -4.72
CA ALA A 149 12.31 4.38 -3.42
C ALA A 149 12.64 5.58 -2.51
N ASP A 150 13.85 6.12 -2.60
CA ASP A 150 14.22 7.32 -1.84
C ASP A 150 13.54 8.59 -2.39
N GLU A 151 13.38 8.68 -3.72
CA GLU A 151 12.59 9.74 -4.35
C GLU A 151 11.11 9.64 -3.94
N MET A 152 10.54 8.44 -3.96
CA MET A 152 9.17 8.17 -3.54
C MET A 152 8.93 8.62 -2.09
N HIS A 153 9.84 8.30 -1.17
CA HIS A 153 9.73 8.76 0.22
C HIS A 153 9.79 10.30 0.33
N THR A 154 10.71 10.95 -0.41
CA THR A 154 10.84 12.41 -0.42
C THR A 154 9.57 13.08 -0.96
N ARG A 155 9.00 12.53 -2.02
CA ARG A 155 7.74 12.97 -2.63
C ARG A 155 6.56 12.81 -1.69
N LEU A 156 6.43 11.66 -1.03
CA LEU A 156 5.41 11.42 0.01
C LEU A 156 5.54 12.43 1.15
N LEU A 157 6.76 12.71 1.61
CA LEU A 157 7.00 13.69 2.67
C LEU A 157 6.61 15.10 2.23
N SER A 158 6.96 15.49 1.00
CA SER A 158 6.56 16.76 0.40
C SER A 158 5.03 16.89 0.31
N ALA A 159 4.37 15.86 -0.19
CA ALA A 159 2.91 15.79 -0.28
C ALA A 159 2.24 15.90 1.09
N ALA A 160 2.75 15.18 2.10
CA ALA A 160 2.22 15.25 3.46
C ALA A 160 2.35 16.66 4.07
N ASN A 161 3.48 17.33 3.85
CA ASN A 161 3.68 18.70 4.30
C ASN A 161 2.78 19.69 3.55
N GLY A 162 2.60 19.51 2.24
CA GLY A 162 1.66 20.28 1.43
C GLY A 162 0.24 20.12 1.95
N ALA A 163 -0.19 18.89 2.20
CA ALA A 163 -1.50 18.58 2.78
C ALA A 163 -1.68 19.32 4.11
N ARG A 164 -0.75 19.16 5.07
CA ARG A 164 -0.78 19.83 6.39
C ARG A 164 -0.90 21.36 6.33
N SER A 165 -0.46 21.97 5.24
CA SER A 165 -0.52 23.42 5.04
C SER A 165 -1.86 23.90 4.46
N LEU A 166 -2.74 22.98 4.07
CA LEU A 166 -4.09 23.30 3.64
C LEU A 166 -4.98 23.72 4.82
N PRO A 167 -5.89 24.70 4.61
CA PRO A 167 -6.83 25.17 5.61
C PRO A 167 -7.80 24.07 6.09
#